data_AF-A0A7R9V1E2-F1
#
_entry.id   AF-A0A7R9V1E2-F1
#
_cell.length_a   1.000
_cell.length_b   1.000
_cell.length_c   1.000
_cell.angle_alpha   90.00
_cell.angle_beta   90.00
_cell.angle_gamma   90.00
#
_symmetry.space_group_name_H-M   'P 1'
#
loop_
_entity.id
_entity.type
_entity.pdbx_description
1 polymer ?
#
loop_
_entity_poly.entity_id
_entity_poly.type
_entity_poly.pdbx_seq_one_letter_code
_entity_poly.pdbx_strand_id
1 'polypeptide(L)'
;GGGGGGAARAGVVPTYQRVVESGVAAAVGRSGREAAHLDALEKELRQSARCLAHVSRQAMAELLAGPLFDADVKRPYGPVLVWIERLFRSGNGSGSESGGASGAASGSWSSSAAEVGRVALLNLLSSNLELFPTCLDRCYDKDAAVAGGFFQVVCEVYSEQPRVSVEPHVLLSLVLYRVVDPVAEVRDDALHLRKVLHARLWGPESRHLVHAPPAAPRAGSPRERRSGGANGPGAPLSPGGRARAGTVDGALSSAPPQLPLP
;
A
#
# COMPACT_ATOMS: atom_id res chain seq x y z
N GLY A 1 55.85 9.72 -13.14
CA GLY A 1 55.34 8.34 -13.05
C GLY A 1 53.85 8.41 -12.87
N GLY A 2 53.08 7.96 -13.86
CA GLY A 2 51.63 8.06 -13.87
C GLY A 2 50.98 7.05 -12.92
N GLY A 3 50.07 7.55 -12.07
CA GLY A 3 49.18 6.73 -11.26
C GLY A 3 48.00 6.24 -12.08
N GLY A 4 47.95 4.94 -12.35
CA GLY A 4 46.80 4.26 -12.95
C GLY A 4 45.80 3.85 -11.87
N GLY A 5 44.89 4.75 -11.52
CA GLY A 5 43.69 4.42 -10.75
C GLY A 5 42.69 3.67 -11.64
N GLY A 6 42.66 2.35 -11.52
CA GLY A 6 41.66 1.50 -12.17
C GLY A 6 40.28 1.74 -11.56
N ALA A 7 39.49 2.62 -12.18
CA ALA A 7 38.08 2.76 -11.89
C ALA A 7 37.37 1.43 -12.21
N ALA A 8 36.91 0.75 -11.17
CA ALA A 8 36.02 -0.40 -11.29
C ALA A 8 34.77 0.04 -12.08
N ARG A 9 34.67 -0.44 -13.33
CA ARG A 9 33.47 -0.32 -14.15
C ARG A 9 32.31 -0.89 -13.36
N ALA A 10 31.33 -0.04 -13.03
CA ALA A 10 30.03 -0.46 -12.56
C ALA A 10 29.48 -1.51 -13.54
N GLY A 11 29.36 -2.75 -13.06
CA GLY A 11 28.80 -3.84 -13.84
C GLY A 11 27.37 -3.46 -14.22
N VAL A 12 27.13 -3.24 -15.51
CA VAL A 12 25.77 -3.06 -16.03
C VAL A 12 25.04 -4.37 -15.77
N VAL A 13 24.19 -4.38 -14.73
CA VAL A 13 23.34 -5.52 -14.42
C VAL A 13 22.50 -5.80 -15.66
N PRO A 14 22.60 -7.00 -16.25
CA PRO A 14 21.84 -7.32 -17.46
C PRO A 14 20.34 -7.15 -17.20
N THR A 15 19.63 -6.49 -18.12
CA THR A 15 18.17 -6.39 -18.04
C THR A 15 17.56 -7.78 -17.92
N TYR A 16 16.54 -7.95 -17.08
CA TYR A 16 15.84 -9.22 -16.88
C TYR A 16 15.52 -9.94 -18.20
N GLN A 17 15.03 -9.18 -19.19
CA GLN A 17 14.75 -9.69 -20.53
C GLN A 17 15.96 -10.35 -21.21
N ARG A 18 17.15 -9.74 -21.11
CA ARG A 18 18.39 -10.26 -21.68
C ARG A 18 18.82 -11.57 -20.99
N VAL A 19 18.62 -11.67 -19.68
CA VAL A 19 18.91 -12.89 -18.92
C VAL A 19 17.96 -14.01 -19.33
N VAL A 20 16.68 -13.71 -19.47
CA VAL A 20 15.67 -14.67 -19.94
C VAL A 20 15.98 -15.14 -21.35
N GLU A 21 16.27 -14.22 -22.28
CA GLU A 21 16.63 -14.55 -23.67
C GLU A 21 17.87 -15.43 -23.74
N SER A 22 18.91 -15.11 -22.97
CA SER A 22 20.12 -15.93 -22.87
C SER A 22 19.83 -17.32 -22.28
N GLY A 23 18.96 -17.39 -21.26
CA GLY A 23 18.58 -18.65 -20.63
C GLY A 23 17.75 -19.54 -21.54
N VAL A 24 16.79 -18.96 -22.26
CA VAL A 24 15.95 -19.65 -23.25
C VAL A 24 16.82 -20.18 -24.38
N ALA A 25 17.69 -19.35 -24.97
CA ALA A 25 18.60 -19.78 -26.05
C ALA A 25 19.51 -20.93 -25.61
N ALA A 26 20.05 -20.87 -24.38
CA ALA A 26 20.88 -21.92 -23.84
C ALA A 26 20.09 -23.22 -23.57
N ALA A 27 18.84 -23.13 -23.13
CA ALA A 27 17.99 -24.30 -22.90
C ALA A 27 17.57 -24.99 -24.21
N VAL A 28 17.19 -24.20 -25.22
CA VAL A 28 16.85 -24.70 -26.57
C VAL A 28 18.06 -25.40 -27.19
N GLY A 29 19.25 -24.79 -27.13
CA GLY A 29 20.50 -25.35 -27.66
C GLY A 29 20.96 -26.66 -27.00
N ARG A 30 20.53 -26.95 -25.76
CA ARG A 30 20.84 -28.21 -25.06
C ARG A 30 19.81 -29.32 -25.27
N SER A 31 18.63 -29.00 -25.82
CA SER A 31 17.47 -29.90 -25.75
C SER A 31 17.52 -31.09 -26.73
N GLY A 32 18.36 -31.05 -27.77
CA GLY A 32 18.54 -32.15 -28.74
C GLY A 32 17.27 -32.57 -29.48
N ARG A 33 16.19 -31.78 -29.40
CA ARG A 33 14.87 -32.07 -29.99
C ARG A 33 14.82 -31.67 -31.47
N GLU A 34 13.86 -32.25 -32.19
CA GLU A 34 13.57 -31.91 -33.58
C GLU A 34 13.05 -30.46 -33.72
N ALA A 35 13.32 -29.82 -34.86
CA ALA A 35 13.11 -28.37 -35.06
C ALA A 35 11.68 -27.88 -34.72
N ALA A 36 10.65 -28.68 -35.02
CA ALA A 36 9.26 -28.34 -34.69
C ALA A 36 9.00 -28.30 -33.17
N HIS A 37 9.69 -29.15 -32.40
CA HIS A 37 9.58 -29.18 -30.94
C HIS A 37 10.44 -28.11 -30.25
N LEU A 38 11.45 -27.56 -30.93
CA LEU A 38 12.27 -26.47 -30.40
C LEU A 38 11.49 -25.16 -30.33
N ASP A 39 10.73 -24.81 -31.37
CA ASP A 39 9.89 -23.60 -31.36
C ASP A 39 8.79 -23.67 -30.30
N ALA A 40 8.16 -24.85 -30.14
CA ALA A 40 7.19 -25.08 -29.07
C ALA A 40 7.83 -24.93 -27.68
N LEU A 41 8.98 -25.55 -27.46
CA LEU A 41 9.74 -25.44 -26.20
C LEU A 41 10.16 -23.99 -25.90
N GLU A 42 10.60 -23.25 -26.90
CA GLU A 42 11.01 -21.86 -26.77
C GLU A 42 9.84 -20.96 -26.34
N LYS A 43 8.65 -21.19 -26.93
CA LYS A 43 7.41 -20.50 -26.54
C LYS A 43 7.00 -20.83 -25.11
N GLU A 44 7.04 -22.10 -24.71
CA GLU A 44 6.73 -22.53 -23.34
C GLU A 44 7.70 -21.95 -22.31
N LEU A 45 9.01 -21.92 -22.60
CA LEU A 45 10.02 -21.33 -21.72
C LEU A 45 9.83 -19.82 -21.56
N ARG A 46 9.47 -19.11 -22.64
CA ARG A 46 9.13 -17.68 -22.55
C ARG A 46 7.86 -17.45 -21.76
N GLN A 47 6.83 -18.27 -21.96
CA GLN A 47 5.57 -18.16 -21.22
C GLN A 47 5.78 -18.41 -19.73
N SER A 48 6.48 -19.48 -19.36
CA SER A 48 6.80 -19.79 -17.96
C SER A 48 7.64 -18.69 -17.31
N ALA A 49 8.65 -18.15 -17.99
CA ALA A 49 9.43 -17.00 -17.49
C ALA A 49 8.53 -15.78 -17.22
N ARG A 50 7.60 -15.47 -18.13
CA ARG A 50 6.64 -14.37 -17.93
C ARG A 50 5.71 -14.63 -16.75
N CYS A 51 5.14 -15.83 -16.63
CA CYS A 51 4.29 -16.21 -15.51
C CYS A 51 5.02 -16.05 -14.17
N LEU A 52 6.25 -16.57 -14.08
CA LEU A 52 7.10 -16.41 -12.89
C LEU A 52 7.32 -14.93 -12.58
N ALA A 53 7.68 -14.11 -13.56
CA ALA A 53 7.88 -12.67 -13.35
C ALA A 53 6.61 -11.96 -12.85
N HIS A 54 5.41 -12.35 -13.27
CA HIS A 54 4.17 -11.78 -12.74
C HIS A 54 3.89 -12.23 -11.31
N VAL A 55 3.97 -13.52 -11.03
CA VAL A 55 3.75 -14.05 -9.67
C VAL A 55 4.77 -13.46 -8.70
N SER A 56 6.03 -13.29 -9.10
CA SER A 56 7.04 -12.61 -8.29
C SER A 56 6.68 -11.16 -8.01
N ARG A 57 6.20 -10.40 -9.01
CA ARG A 57 5.77 -9.01 -8.79
C ARG A 57 4.54 -8.92 -7.90
N GLN A 58 3.58 -9.82 -8.06
CA GLN A 58 2.40 -9.92 -7.18
C GLN A 58 2.83 -10.23 -5.74
N ALA A 59 3.69 -11.22 -5.54
CA ALA A 59 4.21 -11.56 -4.22
C ALA A 59 4.94 -10.37 -3.57
N MET A 60 5.74 -9.62 -4.34
CA MET A 60 6.36 -8.38 -3.86
C MET A 60 5.34 -7.32 -3.46
N ALA A 61 4.23 -7.17 -4.20
CA ALA A 61 3.15 -6.24 -3.85
C ALA A 61 2.46 -6.63 -2.54
N GLU A 62 2.23 -7.91 -2.29
CA GLU A 62 1.67 -8.40 -1.03
C GLU A 62 2.62 -8.20 0.16
N LEU A 63 3.93 -8.31 -0.05
CA LEU A 63 4.94 -8.04 0.99
C LEU A 63 4.97 -6.59 1.46
N LEU A 64 4.39 -5.66 0.69
CA LEU A 64 4.27 -4.25 1.10
C LEU A 64 3.08 -4.00 2.03
N ALA A 65 2.25 -5.01 2.31
CA ALA A 65 1.20 -4.91 3.29
C ALA A 65 1.79 -4.90 4.72
N GLY A 66 1.47 -3.86 5.48
CA GLY A 66 1.89 -3.71 6.88
C GLY A 66 2.81 -2.51 7.15
N PRO A 67 3.21 -2.32 8.42
CA PRO A 67 4.06 -1.21 8.81
C PRO A 67 5.47 -1.35 8.23
N LEU A 68 6.03 -0.24 7.77
CA LEU A 68 7.39 -0.22 7.24
C LEU A 68 8.43 -0.40 8.34
N PHE A 69 9.33 -1.36 8.12
CA PHE A 69 10.46 -1.65 9.01
C PHE A 69 11.70 -0.81 8.70
N ASP A 70 11.80 -0.24 7.49
CA ASP A 70 12.99 0.46 7.00
C ASP A 70 12.64 1.89 6.55
N ALA A 71 13.47 2.84 6.97
CA ALA A 71 13.36 4.25 6.59
C ALA A 71 13.58 4.47 5.09
N ASP A 72 14.33 3.58 4.43
CA ASP A 72 14.62 3.70 3.00
C ASP A 72 13.38 3.49 2.12
N VAL A 73 12.38 2.75 2.63
CA VAL A 73 11.10 2.56 1.94
C VAL A 73 10.25 3.83 1.94
N LYS A 74 10.46 4.72 2.92
CA LYS A 74 9.75 6.00 3.04
C LYS A 74 10.28 7.07 2.10
N ARG A 75 11.44 6.85 1.49
CA ARG A 75 12.06 7.86 0.63
C ARG A 75 11.21 8.05 -0.63
N PRO A 76 10.89 9.31 -1.02
CA PRO A 76 10.07 9.60 -2.20
C PRO A 76 10.66 9.07 -3.51
N TYR A 77 11.99 8.92 -3.57
CA TYR A 77 12.74 8.34 -4.69
C TYR A 77 13.41 7.01 -4.29
N GLY A 78 12.84 6.33 -3.30
CA GLY A 78 13.31 5.06 -2.80
C GLY A 78 13.07 3.92 -3.80
N PRO A 79 13.72 2.76 -3.60
CA PRO A 79 13.65 1.64 -4.54
C PRO A 79 12.22 1.11 -4.73
N VAL A 80 11.38 1.17 -3.68
CA VAL A 80 9.99 0.67 -3.72
C VAL A 80 9.12 1.58 -4.58
N LEU A 81 9.10 2.88 -4.34
CA LEU A 81 8.31 3.82 -5.14
C LEU A 81 8.80 3.87 -6.59
N VAL A 82 10.11 3.84 -6.83
CA VAL A 82 10.67 3.76 -8.19
C VAL A 82 10.26 2.46 -8.90
N TRP A 83 10.17 1.34 -8.18
CA TRP A 83 9.67 0.08 -8.71
C TRP A 83 8.18 0.17 -9.07
N ILE A 84 7.34 0.74 -8.19
CA ILE A 84 5.91 0.97 -8.45
C ILE A 84 5.71 1.90 -9.65
N GLU A 85 6.44 3.02 -9.72
CA GLU A 85 6.38 3.91 -10.88
C GLU A 85 6.75 3.17 -12.17
N ARG A 86 7.79 2.31 -12.14
CA ARG A 86 8.16 1.50 -13.30
C ARG A 86 7.04 0.56 -13.71
N LEU A 87 6.27 0.01 -12.77
CA LEU A 87 5.09 -0.81 -13.08
C LEU A 87 4.01 0.00 -13.80
N PHE A 88 3.73 1.23 -13.37
CA PHE A 88 2.80 2.11 -14.07
C PHE A 88 3.27 2.49 -15.47
N ARG A 89 4.56 2.85 -15.64
CA ARG A 89 5.15 3.13 -16.96
C ARG A 89 5.10 1.93 -17.90
N SER A 90 5.38 0.74 -17.35
CA SER A 90 5.34 -0.52 -18.11
C SER A 90 3.93 -0.92 -18.52
N GLY A 91 2.91 -0.36 -17.84
CA GLY A 91 1.51 -0.62 -18.12
C GLY A 91 0.90 0.25 -19.21
N ASN A 92 1.60 1.29 -19.67
CA ASN A 92 1.17 2.18 -20.74
C ASN A 92 1.96 1.99 -22.04
N GLY A 93 2.34 0.75 -22.37
CA GLY A 93 3.09 0.41 -23.59
C GLY A 93 2.28 0.60 -24.88
N SER A 94 1.92 1.84 -25.19
CA SER A 94 1.33 2.31 -26.46
C SER A 94 2.10 3.54 -26.97
N GLY A 95 3.44 3.47 -26.99
CA GLY A 95 4.25 4.58 -27.48
C GLY A 95 5.74 4.31 -27.58
N SER A 96 6.15 3.43 -28.50
CA SER A 96 7.44 3.60 -29.18
C SER A 96 7.39 2.88 -30.52
N GLU A 97 7.39 3.67 -31.58
CA GLU A 97 7.52 3.27 -32.97
C GLU A 97 8.84 2.52 -33.19
N SER A 98 8.76 1.21 -33.45
CA SER A 98 9.67 0.54 -34.38
C SER A 98 8.98 -0.71 -34.89
N GLY A 99 8.83 -0.80 -36.22
CA GLY A 99 7.97 -1.75 -36.91
C GLY A 99 8.20 -3.21 -36.55
N GLY A 100 7.10 -3.96 -36.51
CA GLY A 100 7.11 -5.41 -36.37
C GLY A 100 5.71 -5.92 -36.10
N ALA A 101 4.99 -6.30 -37.14
CA ALA A 101 3.70 -6.96 -37.04
C ALA A 101 3.82 -8.25 -36.22
N SER A 102 3.37 -8.21 -34.96
CA SER A 102 3.07 -9.41 -34.17
C SER A 102 2.02 -9.10 -33.09
N GLY A 103 0.76 -9.14 -33.54
CA GLY A 103 -0.49 -9.45 -32.84
C GLY A 103 -0.58 -9.38 -31.30
N ALA A 104 -1.41 -8.45 -30.84
CA ALA A 104 -2.56 -8.64 -29.92
C ALA A 104 -2.39 -9.26 -28.52
N ALA A 105 -1.27 -9.89 -28.15
CA ALA A 105 -1.08 -10.48 -26.82
C ALA A 105 -0.33 -9.55 -25.84
N SER A 106 0.30 -8.48 -26.32
CA SER A 106 1.09 -7.55 -25.49
C SER A 106 0.23 -6.56 -24.69
N GLY A 107 -1.01 -6.28 -25.14
CA GLY A 107 -1.90 -5.31 -24.48
C GLY A 107 -2.50 -5.81 -23.17
N SER A 108 -2.80 -7.11 -23.07
CA SER A 108 -3.43 -7.71 -21.87
C SER A 108 -2.52 -7.68 -20.63
N TRP A 109 -1.20 -7.76 -20.84
CA TRP A 109 -0.24 -7.84 -19.75
C TRP A 109 0.25 -6.47 -19.25
N SER A 110 0.20 -5.46 -20.12
CA SER A 110 0.51 -4.07 -19.78
C SER A 110 -0.40 -3.61 -18.64
N SER A 111 -1.71 -3.83 -18.79
CA SER A 111 -2.69 -3.57 -17.74
C SER A 111 -2.41 -4.37 -16.46
N SER A 112 -1.92 -5.61 -16.58
CA SER A 112 -1.55 -6.44 -15.42
C SER A 112 -0.35 -5.88 -14.63
N ALA A 113 0.61 -5.22 -15.29
CA ALA A 113 1.71 -4.55 -14.58
C ALA A 113 1.22 -3.34 -13.79
N ALA A 114 0.38 -2.51 -14.41
CA ALA A 114 -0.24 -1.37 -13.73
C ALA A 114 -1.11 -1.84 -12.55
N GLU A 115 -1.86 -2.93 -12.71
CA GLU A 115 -2.66 -3.54 -11.65
C GLU A 115 -1.82 -3.92 -10.43
N VAL A 116 -0.71 -4.64 -10.66
CA VAL A 116 0.21 -5.01 -9.60
C VAL A 116 0.79 -3.75 -8.93
N GLY A 117 1.05 -2.70 -9.72
CA GLY A 117 1.47 -1.40 -9.19
C GLY A 117 0.42 -0.74 -8.29
N ARG A 118 -0.87 -0.82 -8.66
CA ARG A 118 -1.99 -0.31 -7.85
C ARG A 118 -2.09 -1.08 -6.55
N VAL A 119 -2.11 -2.41 -6.59
CA VAL A 119 -2.15 -3.27 -5.40
C VAL A 119 -0.95 -3.01 -4.49
N ALA A 120 0.27 -2.92 -5.05
CA ALA A 120 1.48 -2.61 -4.30
C ALA A 120 1.39 -1.26 -3.58
N LEU A 121 0.91 -0.22 -4.27
CA LEU A 121 0.78 1.11 -3.71
C LEU A 121 -0.35 1.19 -2.67
N LEU A 122 -1.46 0.49 -2.90
CA LEU A 122 -2.58 0.40 -1.97
C LEU A 122 -2.14 -0.28 -0.67
N ASN A 123 -1.46 -1.42 -0.77
CA ASN A 123 -0.93 -2.14 0.38
C ASN A 123 0.05 -1.28 1.18
N LEU A 124 0.94 -0.58 0.48
CA LEU A 124 1.91 0.34 1.07
C LEU A 124 1.23 1.49 1.80
N LEU A 125 0.32 2.21 1.14
CA LEU A 125 -0.35 3.39 1.70
C LEU A 125 -1.34 3.02 2.80
N SER A 126 -2.00 1.88 2.71
CA SER A 126 -3.04 1.49 3.65
C SER A 126 -2.51 1.30 5.08
N SER A 127 -1.24 0.92 5.21
CA SER A 127 -0.58 0.74 6.49
C SER A 127 0.34 1.91 6.88
N ASN A 128 0.69 2.79 5.93
CA ASN A 128 1.72 3.83 6.09
C ASN A 128 1.21 5.17 5.54
N LEU A 129 0.26 5.77 6.26
CA LEU A 129 -0.42 7.00 5.84
C LEU A 129 0.49 8.23 5.82
N GLU A 130 1.67 8.17 6.46
CA GLU A 130 2.66 9.23 6.39
C GLU A 130 3.22 9.44 4.97
N LEU A 131 3.08 8.44 4.09
CA LEU A 131 3.50 8.53 2.69
C LEU A 131 2.44 9.17 1.81
N PHE A 132 1.24 9.44 2.35
CA PHE A 132 0.13 9.98 1.58
C PHE A 132 0.45 11.32 0.91
N PRO A 133 1.06 12.33 1.58
CA PRO A 133 1.44 13.58 0.92
C PRO A 133 2.43 13.37 -0.23
N THR A 134 3.43 12.51 -0.03
CA THR A 134 4.40 12.13 -1.07
C THR A 134 3.72 11.50 -2.28
N CYS A 135 2.74 10.62 -2.06
CA CYS A 135 1.98 9.97 -3.13
C CYS A 135 1.01 10.94 -3.81
N LEU A 136 0.48 11.92 -3.08
CA LEU A 136 -0.33 13.01 -3.62
C LEU A 136 0.49 13.88 -4.57
N ASP A 137 1.74 14.19 -4.24
CA ASP A 137 2.63 14.95 -5.13
C ASP A 137 2.89 14.20 -6.45
N ARG A 138 2.95 12.86 -6.42
CA ARG A 138 3.07 12.03 -7.63
C ARG A 138 1.83 12.05 -8.52
N CYS A 139 0.68 12.48 -8.01
CA CYS A 139 -0.48 12.77 -8.83
C CYS A 139 -0.29 14.01 -9.72
N TYR A 140 0.85 14.69 -9.68
CA TYR A 140 1.23 15.77 -10.62
C TYR A 140 2.43 15.38 -11.50
N ASP A 141 2.82 14.10 -11.54
CA ASP A 141 3.93 13.65 -12.37
C ASP A 141 3.68 13.96 -13.86
N LYS A 142 4.76 14.21 -14.60
CA LYS A 142 4.72 14.51 -16.04
C LYS A 142 4.29 13.29 -16.85
N ASP A 143 4.59 12.11 -16.34
CA ASP A 143 4.17 10.85 -16.93
C ASP A 143 2.71 10.55 -16.54
N ALA A 144 1.82 10.64 -17.52
CA ALA A 144 0.38 10.45 -17.31
C ALA A 144 0.04 9.06 -16.74
N ALA A 145 0.81 8.02 -17.08
CA ALA A 145 0.56 6.67 -16.58
C ALA A 145 0.88 6.57 -15.08
N VAL A 146 2.02 7.15 -14.68
CA VAL A 146 2.40 7.23 -13.27
C VAL A 146 1.37 8.06 -12.51
N ALA A 147 1.10 9.27 -13.00
CA ALA A 147 0.27 10.21 -12.28
C ALA A 147 -1.19 9.73 -12.15
N GLY A 148 -1.72 9.03 -13.17
CA GLY A 148 -3.03 8.37 -13.12
C GLY A 148 -3.07 7.19 -12.15
N GLY A 149 -2.03 6.33 -12.16
CA GLY A 149 -1.93 5.19 -11.24
C GLY A 149 -1.86 5.60 -9.78
N PHE A 150 -1.06 6.63 -9.46
CA PHE A 150 -1.02 7.23 -8.12
C PHE A 150 -2.36 7.87 -7.74
N PHE A 151 -2.98 8.60 -8.68
CA PHE A 151 -4.25 9.27 -8.43
C PHE A 151 -5.37 8.31 -8.05
N GLN A 152 -5.51 7.18 -8.75
CA GLN A 152 -6.51 6.16 -8.44
C GLN A 152 -6.36 5.63 -7.01
N VAL A 153 -5.14 5.25 -6.63
CA VAL A 153 -4.88 4.70 -5.28
C VAL A 153 -5.05 5.78 -4.20
N VAL A 154 -4.66 7.03 -4.48
CA VAL A 154 -4.89 8.15 -3.56
C VAL A 154 -6.39 8.40 -3.35
N CYS A 155 -7.20 8.35 -4.42
CA CYS A 155 -8.65 8.46 -4.35
C CYS A 155 -9.25 7.34 -3.48
N GLU A 156 -8.82 6.10 -3.69
CA GLU A 156 -9.29 4.92 -2.96
C GLU A 156 -8.93 5.00 -1.47
N VAL A 157 -7.65 5.17 -1.14
CA VAL A 157 -7.17 5.29 0.25
C VAL A 157 -7.81 6.47 0.95
N TYR A 158 -7.93 7.62 0.29
CA TYR A 158 -8.61 8.76 0.88
C TYR A 158 -10.08 8.50 1.09
N SER A 159 -10.76 7.72 0.25
CA SER A 159 -12.19 7.44 0.42
C SER A 159 -12.45 6.46 1.56
N GLU A 160 -11.63 5.42 1.67
CA GLU A 160 -11.82 4.35 2.64
C GLU A 160 -11.28 4.68 4.03
N GLN A 161 -10.22 5.50 4.13
CA GLN A 161 -9.53 5.73 5.40
C GLN A 161 -9.81 7.12 5.99
N PRO A 162 -10.60 7.22 7.08
CA PRO A 162 -10.92 8.51 7.71
C PRO A 162 -9.72 9.15 8.42
N ARG A 163 -8.69 8.35 8.73
CA ARG A 163 -7.50 8.80 9.46
C ARG A 163 -6.52 9.62 8.62
N VAL A 164 -6.68 9.61 7.30
CA VAL A 164 -5.84 10.40 6.39
C VAL A 164 -6.13 11.87 6.62
N SER A 165 -5.18 12.56 7.24
CA SER A 165 -5.24 14.00 7.49
C SER A 165 -4.48 14.73 6.40
N VAL A 166 -5.22 15.41 5.52
CA VAL A 166 -4.68 16.29 4.49
C VAL A 166 -5.49 17.56 4.48
N GLU A 167 -4.80 18.68 4.31
CA GLU A 167 -5.41 19.99 4.21
C GLU A 167 -6.44 20.05 3.05
N PRO A 168 -7.69 20.46 3.31
CA PRO A 168 -8.75 20.44 2.30
C PRO A 168 -8.41 21.13 0.99
N HIS A 169 -7.67 22.24 1.07
CA HIS A 169 -7.29 23.03 -0.10
C HIS A 169 -6.28 22.30 -1.00
N VAL A 170 -5.45 21.42 -0.46
CA VAL A 170 -4.49 20.61 -1.23
C VAL A 170 -5.24 19.58 -2.09
N LEU A 171 -6.18 18.85 -1.49
CA LEU A 171 -7.01 17.89 -2.22
C LEU A 171 -7.92 18.58 -3.24
N LEU A 172 -8.50 19.73 -2.89
CA LEU A 172 -9.31 20.49 -3.83
C LEU A 172 -8.50 20.97 -5.02
N SER A 173 -7.26 21.42 -4.81
CA SER A 173 -6.35 21.80 -5.91
C SER A 173 -6.08 20.62 -6.84
N LEU A 174 -5.83 19.43 -6.28
CA LEU A 174 -5.63 18.21 -7.06
C LEU A 174 -6.88 17.81 -7.86
N VAL A 175 -8.05 17.89 -7.24
CA VAL A 175 -9.33 17.63 -7.92
C VAL A 175 -9.54 18.59 -9.10
N LEU A 176 -9.31 19.88 -8.90
CA LEU A 176 -9.45 20.88 -9.96
C LEU A 176 -8.42 20.69 -11.07
N TYR A 177 -7.22 20.21 -10.74
CA TYR A 177 -6.22 19.83 -11.72
C TYR A 177 -6.64 18.60 -12.53
N ARG A 178 -7.23 17.57 -11.89
CA ARG A 178 -7.59 16.30 -12.54
C ARG A 178 -8.96 16.29 -13.23
N VAL A 179 -9.86 17.21 -12.93
CA VAL A 179 -11.17 17.29 -13.61
C VAL A 179 -11.05 17.64 -15.10
N VAL A 180 -9.91 18.18 -15.54
CA VAL A 180 -9.62 18.50 -16.94
C VAL A 180 -8.74 17.47 -17.63
N ASP A 181 -8.53 16.30 -17.02
CA ASP A 181 -7.70 15.23 -17.58
C ASP A 181 -8.29 14.69 -18.91
N PRO A 182 -7.47 14.35 -19.92
CA PRO A 182 -7.98 13.77 -21.17
C PRO A 182 -8.72 12.44 -20.96
N VAL A 183 -8.34 11.65 -19.94
CA VAL A 183 -8.96 10.34 -19.66
C VAL A 183 -10.26 10.51 -18.87
N ALA A 184 -11.36 9.96 -19.39
CA ALA A 184 -12.68 10.11 -18.78
C ALA A 184 -12.77 9.51 -17.37
N GLU A 185 -12.20 8.32 -17.18
CA GLU A 185 -12.18 7.63 -15.89
C GLU A 185 -11.48 8.48 -14.81
N VAL A 186 -10.35 9.12 -15.14
CA VAL A 186 -9.62 10.00 -14.22
C VAL A 186 -10.47 11.22 -13.84
N ARG A 187 -11.24 11.79 -14.77
CA ARG A 187 -12.16 12.89 -14.46
C ARG A 187 -13.28 12.44 -13.53
N ASP A 188 -13.84 11.27 -13.76
CA ASP A 188 -14.91 10.70 -12.93
C ASP A 188 -14.41 10.41 -11.51
N ASP A 189 -13.20 9.86 -11.38
CA ASP A 189 -12.52 9.66 -10.10
C ASP A 189 -12.28 10.98 -9.36
N ALA A 190 -11.90 12.05 -10.08
CA ALA A 190 -11.74 13.39 -9.49
C ALA A 190 -13.06 13.97 -8.97
N LEU A 191 -14.16 13.80 -9.73
CA LEU A 191 -15.48 14.21 -9.29
C LEU A 191 -15.97 13.37 -8.11
N HIS A 192 -15.64 12.08 -8.06
CA HIS A 192 -15.89 11.22 -6.91
C HIS A 192 -15.13 11.70 -5.67
N LEU A 193 -13.82 11.92 -5.79
CA LEU A 193 -12.97 12.43 -4.71
C LEU A 193 -13.50 13.77 -4.15
N ARG A 194 -14.01 14.65 -5.01
CA ARG A 194 -14.68 15.90 -4.59
C ARG A 194 -15.89 15.63 -3.70
N LYS A 195 -16.74 14.67 -4.07
CA LYS A 195 -17.94 14.31 -3.29
C LYS A 195 -17.53 13.75 -1.93
N VAL A 196 -16.51 12.89 -1.88
CA VAL A 196 -15.95 12.33 -0.65
C VAL A 196 -15.38 13.42 0.25
N LEU A 197 -14.55 14.32 -0.29
CA LEU A 197 -14.01 15.47 0.43
C LEU A 197 -15.13 16.33 1.02
N HIS A 198 -16.17 16.62 0.23
CA HIS A 198 -17.32 17.39 0.68
C HIS A 198 -18.06 16.68 1.83
N ALA A 199 -18.32 15.37 1.70
CA ALA A 199 -18.98 14.59 2.74
C ALA A 199 -18.16 14.54 4.04
N ARG A 200 -16.82 14.46 3.97
CA ARG A 200 -15.95 14.45 5.14
C ARG A 200 -15.88 15.78 5.89
N LEU A 201 -16.00 16.90 5.18
CA LEU A 201 -15.87 18.23 5.77
C LEU A 201 -17.22 18.82 6.21
N TRP A 202 -18.26 18.61 5.41
CA TRP A 202 -19.58 19.21 5.64
C TRP A 202 -20.69 18.19 5.91
N GLY A 203 -20.39 16.89 5.91
CA GLY A 203 -21.34 15.85 6.27
C GLY A 203 -21.62 15.77 7.79
N PRO A 204 -22.65 15.02 8.20
CA PRO A 204 -23.03 14.90 9.61
C PRO A 204 -21.91 14.31 10.49
N GLU A 205 -21.08 13.42 9.93
CA GLU A 205 -19.91 12.82 10.58
C GLU A 205 -18.82 13.85 10.94
N SER A 206 -18.69 14.95 10.18
CA SER A 206 -17.71 16.00 10.47
C SER A 206 -18.07 16.77 11.75
N ARG A 207 -19.36 16.84 12.06
CA ARG A 207 -19.89 17.50 13.26
C ARG A 207 -19.65 16.68 14.52
N HIS A 208 -19.53 15.35 14.43
CA HIS A 208 -19.25 14.49 15.58
C HIS A 208 -17.81 14.56 16.07
N LEU A 209 -16.85 14.90 15.20
CA LEU A 209 -15.46 15.12 15.59
C LEU A 209 -15.21 16.50 16.23
N VAL A 210 -16.06 17.49 15.95
CA VAL A 210 -15.96 18.86 16.48
C VAL A 210 -16.78 19.07 17.76
N HIS A 211 -17.78 18.23 18.03
CA HIS A 211 -18.67 18.34 19.19
C HIS A 211 -18.45 17.26 20.28
N ALA A 212 -17.24 16.73 20.44
CA ALA A 212 -16.89 16.09 21.70
C ALA A 212 -16.78 17.20 22.78
N PRO A 213 -17.70 17.26 23.77
CA PRO A 213 -17.58 18.25 24.84
C PRO A 213 -16.24 18.02 25.56
N PRO A 214 -15.49 19.09 25.92
CA PRO A 214 -14.31 18.92 26.74
C PRO A 214 -14.73 18.21 28.02
N ALA A 215 -14.09 17.08 28.32
CA ALA A 215 -14.31 16.36 29.56
C ALA A 215 -14.19 17.38 30.71
N ALA A 216 -15.32 17.63 31.38
CA ALA A 216 -15.39 18.62 32.42
C ALA A 216 -14.29 18.32 33.47
N PRO A 217 -13.53 19.34 33.93
CA PRO A 217 -12.60 19.13 35.01
C PRO A 217 -13.42 18.65 36.21
N ARG A 218 -13.04 17.49 36.78
CA ARG A 218 -13.61 16.99 38.03
C ARG A 218 -13.36 18.05 39.11
N ALA A 219 -14.36 18.89 39.32
CA ALA A 219 -14.37 19.91 40.35
C ALA A 219 -14.24 19.21 41.70
N GLY A 220 -13.12 19.45 42.37
CA GLY A 220 -12.99 19.19 43.79
C GLY A 220 -14.00 20.03 44.56
N SER A 221 -14.39 19.53 45.73
CA SER A 221 -15.21 20.25 46.69
C SER A 221 -15.02 19.63 48.08
N PRO A 222 -15.21 20.40 49.17
CA PRO A 222 -14.07 20.94 49.91
C PRO A 222 -14.03 20.48 51.37
N ARG A 223 -12.87 20.72 51.96
CA ARG A 223 -12.48 20.50 53.34
C ARG A 223 -13.02 21.60 54.27
N GLU A 224 -13.80 21.24 55.30
CA GLU A 224 -13.81 21.84 56.66
C GLU A 224 -14.88 21.10 57.50
N ARG A 225 -14.63 20.55 58.69
CA ARG A 225 -14.30 21.24 59.95
C ARG A 225 -13.76 20.28 61.01
N ARG A 226 -12.98 20.85 61.93
CA ARG A 226 -12.36 20.25 63.12
C ARG A 226 -13.36 19.81 64.22
N SER A 227 -13.07 18.66 64.82
CA SER A 227 -13.01 18.35 66.28
C SER A 227 -12.65 16.85 66.35
N GLY A 228 -11.83 16.26 67.22
CA GLY A 228 -11.07 16.63 68.40
C GLY A 228 -10.87 15.31 69.16
N GLY A 229 -9.64 14.93 69.53
CA GLY A 229 -9.39 14.01 70.64
C GLY A 229 -8.89 12.58 70.36
N ALA A 230 -7.57 12.40 70.59
CA ALA A 230 -6.93 11.41 71.46
C ALA A 230 -6.67 9.93 71.05
N ASN A 231 -5.40 9.55 71.28
CA ASN A 231 -4.78 8.23 71.52
C ASN A 231 -4.74 7.24 70.33
N GLY A 232 -3.66 6.55 69.98
CA GLY A 232 -2.33 6.24 70.53
C GLY A 232 -1.78 5.06 69.69
N PRO A 233 -0.46 4.78 69.65
CA PRO A 233 0.16 4.04 68.55
C PRO A 233 0.32 2.53 68.84
N GLY A 234 0.35 1.72 67.78
CA GLY A 234 0.69 0.29 67.87
C GLY A 234 0.86 -0.34 66.50
N ALA A 235 2.11 -0.61 66.12
CA ALA A 235 2.50 -1.44 64.99
C ALA A 235 2.31 -2.96 65.32
N PRO A 236 2.95 -3.88 64.58
CA PRO A 236 2.54 -4.50 63.32
C PRO A 236 2.27 -6.01 63.52
N LEU A 237 2.05 -6.78 62.43
CA LEU A 237 2.68 -8.08 62.11
C LEU A 237 1.85 -8.86 61.06
N SER A 238 2.55 -9.19 59.96
CA SER A 238 2.60 -10.41 59.13
C SER A 238 1.81 -11.68 59.55
N PRO A 239 1.90 -12.81 58.80
CA PRO A 239 1.83 -13.03 57.35
C PRO A 239 1.02 -14.31 57.00
N GLY A 240 0.96 -14.65 55.71
CA GLY A 240 1.04 -16.07 55.30
C GLY A 240 -0.20 -16.65 54.63
N GLY A 241 0.04 -17.49 53.62
CA GLY A 241 -0.98 -18.39 53.11
C GLY A 241 -0.89 -18.68 51.61
N ARG A 242 0.10 -19.50 51.24
CA ARG A 242 0.20 -20.20 49.95
C ARG A 242 -1.04 -21.05 49.64
N ALA A 243 -1.13 -21.38 48.34
CA ALA A 243 -1.67 -22.60 47.72
C ALA A 243 -3.10 -22.51 47.16
N ARG A 244 -3.51 -23.28 46.15
CA ARG A 244 -2.90 -24.03 45.02
C ARG A 244 -4.11 -24.69 44.33
N ALA A 245 -4.11 -24.74 43.01
CA ALA A 245 -4.79 -25.72 42.12
C ALA A 245 -6.30 -25.95 42.25
N GLY A 246 -6.98 -26.01 41.10
CA GLY A 246 -8.35 -26.50 40.99
C GLY A 246 -8.84 -26.47 39.55
N THR A 247 -8.41 -27.46 38.77
CA THR A 247 -9.01 -27.91 37.51
C THR A 247 -10.50 -28.22 37.69
N VAL A 248 -11.35 -27.89 36.71
CA VAL A 248 -12.32 -28.84 36.09
C VAL A 248 -13.01 -28.24 34.85
N ASP A 249 -13.19 -29.14 33.89
CA ASP A 249 -13.95 -29.06 32.63
C ASP A 249 -15.37 -28.52 32.72
N GLY A 250 -15.88 -28.06 31.56
CA GLY A 250 -17.30 -27.83 31.35
C GLY A 250 -17.61 -27.35 29.93
N ALA A 251 -17.77 -28.30 29.01
CA ALA A 251 -18.34 -28.08 27.68
C ALA A 251 -19.85 -27.72 27.76
N LEU A 252 -20.38 -27.22 26.63
CA LEU A 252 -21.77 -27.09 26.16
C LEU A 252 -22.06 -25.63 25.73
N SER A 253 -22.02 -25.32 24.43
CA SER A 253 -23.14 -25.49 23.49
C SER A 253 -24.34 -24.59 23.81
N SER A 254 -24.53 -23.50 23.06
CA SER A 254 -25.78 -23.20 22.35
C SER A 254 -25.71 -21.87 21.59
N ALA A 255 -26.47 -21.85 20.51
CA ALA A 255 -26.50 -20.93 19.37
C ALA A 255 -27.20 -19.57 19.66
N PRO A 256 -27.11 -18.58 18.74
CA PRO A 256 -27.51 -17.20 18.99
C PRO A 256 -29.03 -16.94 18.85
N PRO A 257 -29.57 -15.90 19.51
CA PRO A 257 -30.98 -15.52 19.42
C PRO A 257 -31.30 -14.75 18.14
N GLN A 258 -32.44 -15.11 17.52
CA GLN A 258 -33.01 -14.43 16.35
C GLN A 258 -33.74 -13.13 16.72
N LEU A 259 -33.67 -12.16 15.80
CA LEU A 259 -34.39 -10.88 15.80
C LEU A 259 -35.89 -11.06 15.56
N PRO A 260 -36.77 -10.28 16.21
CA PRO A 260 -38.15 -10.10 15.77
C PRO A 260 -38.33 -8.79 14.98
N LEU A 261 -38.91 -8.93 13.77
CA LEU A 261 -39.68 -7.91 13.04
C LEU A 261 -41.05 -7.73 13.74
N PRO A 262 -41.77 -6.59 13.61
CA PRO A 262 -42.13 -5.91 12.36
C PRO A 262 -41.55 -4.50 12.16
#